data_AF-A0A3S2HU20-F1
#
_entry.id   AF-A0A3S2HU20-F1
#
_cell.length_a   1.000
_cell.length_b   1.000
_cell.length_c   1.000
_cell.angle_alpha   90.00
_cell.angle_beta   90.00
_cell.angle_gamma   90.00
#
_symmetry.space_group_name_H-M   'P 1'
#
loop_
_entity.id
_entity.type
_entity.pdbx_description
1 polymer ?
#
loop_
_entity_poly.entity_id
_entity_poly.type
_entity_poly.pdbx_seq_one_letter_code
_entity_poly.pdbx_strand_id
1 'polypeptide(L)' 'GGGFRGYDGIKTIAAAIERAGKAEPDAIRQALWDVKVKGAGSDIAFEKEGPAGKESGQSHPRVYLVKIEGGKVITPQ' A
#
# COMPACT_ATOMS: atom_id res chain seq x y z
N GLY A 1 8.69 -16.03 2.58
CA GLY A 1 9.12 -14.66 2.23
C GLY A 1 8.04 -13.69 2.65
N GLY A 2 8.23 -12.95 3.73
CA GLY A 2 7.19 -12.14 4.39
C GLY A 2 7.49 -10.65 4.50
N GLY A 3 8.40 -10.10 3.68
CA GLY A 3 8.92 -8.73 3.84
C GLY A 3 8.38 -7.67 2.87
N PHE A 4 7.61 -8.05 1.84
CA PHE A 4 7.26 -7.13 0.76
C PHE A 4 6.40 -5.95 1.23
N ARG A 5 5.48 -6.17 2.19
CA ARG A 5 4.65 -5.09 2.74
C ARG A 5 5.44 -4.03 3.51
N GLY A 6 6.52 -4.44 4.20
CA GLY A 6 7.40 -3.50 4.88
C GLY A 6 8.17 -2.64 3.88
N TYR A 7 8.74 -3.26 2.84
CA TYR A 7 9.41 -2.56 1.75
C TYR A 7 8.48 -1.58 1.02
N ASP A 8 7.30 -2.07 0.65
CA ASP A 8 6.26 -1.29 -0.03
C ASP A 8 5.78 -0.10 0.83
N GLY A 9 5.67 -0.29 2.15
CA GLY A 9 5.33 0.77 3.10
C GLY A 9 6.37 1.89 3.13
N ILE A 10 7.66 1.56 3.21
CA ILE A 10 8.73 2.58 3.21
C ILE A 10 8.78 3.33 1.87
N LYS A 11 8.64 2.62 0.75
CA LYS A 11 8.62 3.23 -0.58
C LYS A 11 7.44 4.21 -0.75
N THR A 12 6.29 3.87 -0.18
CA THR A 12 5.09 4.71 -0.16
C THR A 12 5.31 5.98 0.67
N ILE A 13 5.91 5.85 1.86
CA ILE A 13 6.25 7.01 2.71
C ILE A 13 7.25 7.94 2.01
N ALA A 14 8.29 7.38 1.40
CA ALA A 14 9.28 8.16 0.66
C ALA A 14 8.62 8.97 -0.47
N ALA A 15 7.75 8.34 -1.26
CA ALA A 15 7.01 9.01 -2.33
C ALA A 15 6.08 10.13 -1.81
N ALA A 16 5.45 9.93 -0.65
CA ALA A 16 4.63 10.96 -0.02
C ALA A 16 5.45 12.18 0.43
N ILE A 17 6.63 11.94 1.02
CA ILE A 17 7.54 13.01 1.45
C ILE A 17 8.03 13.81 0.24
N GLU A 18 8.45 13.11 -0.83
CA GLU A 18 8.89 13.76 -2.08
C GLU A 18 7.77 14.61 -2.68
N ARG A 19 6.54 14.07 -2.73
CA ARG A 19 5.38 14.80 -3.25
C ARG A 19 4.96 15.98 -2.37
N ALA A 20 5.09 15.89 -1.05
CA ALA A 20 4.76 16.98 -0.14
C ALA A 20 5.70 18.18 -0.31
N GLY A 21 6.93 17.96 -0.78
CA GLY A 21 7.95 19.01 -0.96
C GLY A 21 8.47 19.62 0.34
N LYS A 22 7.97 19.17 1.49
CA LYS A 22 8.35 19.61 2.84
C LYS A 22 8.05 18.53 3.88
N ALA A 23 8.84 18.49 4.94
CA ALA A 23 8.76 17.50 6.01
C ALA A 23 7.72 17.87 7.09
N GLU A 24 6.56 18.39 6.70
CA GLU A 24 5.49 18.75 7.62
C GLU A 24 4.44 17.62 7.70
N PRO A 25 3.99 17.22 8.91
CA PRO A 25 3.08 16.08 9.07
C PRO A 25 1.79 16.20 8.25
N ASP A 26 1.16 17.36 8.25
CA ASP A 26 -0.09 17.58 7.52
C ASP A 26 0.10 17.56 6.00
N ALA A 27 1.24 18.09 5.52
CA ALA A 27 1.57 18.05 4.10
C ALA A 27 1.83 16.62 3.61
N ILE A 28 2.57 15.83 4.38
CA ILE A 28 2.81 14.41 4.09
C ILE A 28 1.49 13.63 4.14
N ARG A 29 0.62 13.91 5.12
CA ARG A 29 -0.70 13.29 5.24
C ARG A 29 -1.59 13.60 4.03
N GLN A 30 -1.57 14.83 3.52
CA GLN A 30 -2.29 15.18 2.30
C GLN A 30 -1.68 14.48 1.08
N ALA A 31 -0.36 14.48 0.96
CA ALA A 31 0.35 13.86 -0.15
C ALA A 31 0.09 12.35 -0.25
N LEU A 32 -0.08 11.65 0.88
CA LEU A 32 -0.40 10.22 0.91
C LEU A 32 -1.64 9.85 0.08
N TRP A 33 -2.66 10.71 0.02
CA TRP A 33 -3.86 10.47 -0.80
C TRP A 33 -3.59 10.44 -2.31
N ASP A 34 -2.52 11.11 -2.74
CA ASP A 34 -2.16 11.20 -4.15
C ASP A 34 -1.03 10.23 -4.55
N VAL A 35 -0.48 9.47 -3.59
CA VAL A 35 0.62 8.54 -3.87
C VAL A 35 0.13 7.43 -4.80
N LYS A 36 0.90 7.21 -5.87
CA LYS A 36 0.75 6.07 -6.78
C LYS A 36 2.13 5.45 -7.00
N VAL A 37 2.38 4.31 -6.37
CA VAL A 37 3.69 3.65 -6.40
C VAL A 37 3.55 2.22 -6.89
N LYS A 38 4.43 1.80 -7.79
CA LYS A 38 4.57 0.39 -8.13
C LYS A 38 5.21 -0.37 -6.96
N GLY A 39 4.41 -1.19 -6.27
CA GLY A 39 4.86 -2.09 -5.21
C GLY A 39 5.36 -3.43 -5.75
N ALA A 40 5.89 -4.27 -4.87
CA ALA A 40 6.43 -5.58 -5.24
C ALA A 40 5.35 -6.60 -5.66
N GLY A 41 4.12 -6.48 -5.14
CA GLY A 41 2.99 -7.37 -5.47
C GLY A 41 1.87 -6.72 -6.30
N SER A 42 1.66 -5.42 -6.15
CA SER A 42 0.66 -4.64 -6.87
C SER A 42 1.01 -3.16 -6.83
N ASP A 43 0.33 -2.37 -7.66
CA ASP A 43 0.34 -0.92 -7.49
C ASP A 43 -0.30 -0.57 -6.13
N ILE A 44 0.22 0.50 -5.54
CA ILE A 44 -0.19 1.03 -4.24
C ILE A 44 -0.80 2.40 -4.48
N ALA A 45 -2.07 2.54 -4.09
CA ALA A 45 -2.80 3.79 -4.03
C ALA A 45 -3.79 3.71 -2.87
N PHE A 46 -4.12 4.85 -2.26
CA PHE A 46 -5.07 4.90 -1.17
C PHE A 46 -6.41 5.43 -1.63
N GLU A 47 -7.46 4.70 -1.30
CA GLU A 47 -8.84 5.11 -1.45
C GLU A 47 -9.40 5.47 -0.08
N LYS A 48 -10.32 6.43 -0.06
CA LYS A 48 -11.04 6.81 1.15
C LYS A 48 -12.13 5.78 1.42
N GLU A 49 -12.11 5.18 2.59
CA GLU A 49 -13.15 4.25 3.03
C GLU A 49 -13.75 4.71 4.37
N GLY A 50 -15.08 4.58 4.51
CA GLY A 50 -15.80 4.97 5.73
C GLY A 50 -16.57 6.29 5.61
N PRO A 51 -17.16 6.77 6.72
CA PRO A 51 -18.02 7.95 6.71
C PRO A 51 -17.23 9.23 6.44
N ALA A 52 -17.86 10.18 5.73
CA ALA A 52 -17.25 11.45 5.35
C ALA A 52 -16.69 12.21 6.57
N GLY A 53 -15.44 12.67 6.46
CA GLY A 53 -14.71 13.35 7.55
C GLY A 53 -14.08 12.42 8.58
N LYS A 54 -14.25 11.09 8.45
CA LYS A 54 -13.62 10.05 9.28
C LYS A 54 -13.08 8.90 8.43
N GLU A 55 -12.74 9.17 7.17
CA GLU A 55 -12.28 8.16 6.24
C GLU A 55 -10.91 7.61 6.64
N SER A 56 -10.75 6.30 6.55
CA SER A 56 -9.45 5.64 6.57
C SER A 56 -8.89 5.56 5.15
N GLY A 57 -7.57 5.52 5.03
CA GLY A 57 -6.89 5.28 3.76
C GLY A 57 -6.65 3.80 3.56
N GLN A 58 -7.25 3.23 2.52
CA GLN A 58 -7.25 1.79 2.28
C GLN A 58 -6.60 1.51 0.93
N SER A 59 -5.67 0.56 0.91
CA SER A 59 -5.03 0.10 -0.32
C SER A 59 -5.53 -1.31 -0.58
N HIS A 60 -6.21 -1.52 -1.70
CA HIS A 60 -6.76 -2.82 -2.08
C HIS A 60 -5.72 -3.64 -2.86
N PRO A 61 -5.11 -4.68 -2.26
CA PRO A 61 -4.14 -5.50 -2.97
C PRO A 61 -4.84 -6.44 -3.95
N ARG A 62 -4.10 -6.92 -4.96
CA ARG A 62 -4.55 -8.10 -5.72
C ARG A 62 -4.57 -9.32 -4.81
N VAL A 63 -5.70 -10.01 -4.78
CA VAL A 63 -5.89 -11.26 -4.04
C VAL A 63 -5.71 -12.44 -5.00
N TYR A 64 -5.05 -13.49 -4.54
CA TYR A 64 -4.84 -14.72 -5.30
C TYR A 64 -5.29 -15.91 -4.45
N LEU A 65 -5.96 -16.88 -5.08
CA LEU A 65 -6.21 -18.17 -4.45
C LEU A 65 -4.87 -18.91 -4.38
N VAL A 66 -4.57 -19.49 -3.22
CA VAL A 66 -3.41 -20.36 -3.03
C VAL A 66 -3.86 -21.64 -2.34
N LYS A 67 -3.21 -22.77 -2.66
CA LYS A 67 -3.39 -24.05 -1.99
C LYS A 67 -2.11 -24.38 -1.22
N ILE A 68 -2.26 -25.04 -0.08
CA ILE A 68 -1.13 -25.61 0.65
C ILE A 68 -1.08 -27.11 0.33
N GLU A 69 0.04 -27.57 -0.22
CA GLU A 69 0.27 -28.98 -0.55
C GLU A 69 1.69 -29.38 -0.13
N GLY A 70 1.82 -30.43 0.67
CA GLY A 70 3.12 -30.90 1.16
C GLY A 70 3.92 -29.84 1.95
N GLY A 71 3.24 -28.92 2.64
CA GLY A 71 3.87 -27.82 3.39
C GLY A 71 4.35 -26.65 2.52
N LYS A 72 4.05 -26.64 1.22
CA LYS A 72 4.40 -25.55 0.30
C LYS A 72 3.13 -24.81 -0.15
N VAL A 73 3.27 -23.50 -0.33
CA VAL A 73 2.24 -22.66 -0.96
C VAL A 73 2.35 -22.83 -2.47
N ILE A 74 1.27 -23.22 -3.12
CA ILE A 74 1.15 -23.34 -4.58
C ILE A 74 0.00 -22.46 -5.08
N THR A 75 0.15 -21.91 -6.29
CA THR A 75 -0.94 -21.22 -6.99
C THR A 75 -1.70 -22.26 -7.82
N PRO A 76 -2.98 -22.55 -7.53
CA PRO A 76 -3.77 -23.43 -8.36
C PRO A 76 -3.94 -22.82 -9.76
N GLN A 77 -3.74 -23.64 -10.81
CA GLN A 77 -4.10 -23.29 -12.19
C GLN A 77 -5.60 -23.46 -12.40
#